data_AF-A0A923Q1B8-F1
#
_entry.id   AF-A0A923Q1B8-F1
#
_cell.length_a   1.000
_cell.length_b   1.000
_cell.length_c   1.000
_cell.angle_alpha   90.00
_cell.angle_beta   90.00
_cell.angle_gamma   90.00
#
_symmetry.space_group_name_H-M   'P 1'
#
loop_
_entity.id
_entity.type
_entity.pdbx_description
1 polymer ?
#
loop_
_entity_poly.entity_id
_entity_poly.type
_entity_poly.pdbx_seq_one_letter_code
_entity_poly.pdbx_strand_id
1 'polypeptide(L)'
;MKTTVMIMFAIFVGNFAEAGAISGGGGKAVVCRNADGIISSARTLDLYEGEVLYNLKTPPDVKLTVPEKIQRALAIIPNNSRGTVQYYARQVWTNMRIVDNVVLQPVDDALVVALPKGCLAEQLANYYNDTLVLINGEIWNALSSTEQAALVLHEAVYASERLLGSTNSLRSRHVVASLFSPVTAWTDIDNGLPKDRIRCVGEGVMFSAIPDADGVWNLYFNLLGRGQVFSQKFIRVSNPEIDFAEAKKQPILKGEDKIGLKYGTSGYLKSTFENNDTIYIEKVWQGIKDQDGKRIPGYQTPKYSFTWKSSTYPESATPAVSLNCSLVIP
;
A
#
# COMPACT_ATOMS: atom_id res chain seq x y z
N MET A 1 -67.75 -10.21 -19.65
CA MET A 1 -66.66 -10.11 -18.67
C MET A 1 -65.35 -10.08 -19.43
N LYS A 2 -64.57 -9.00 -19.30
CA LYS A 2 -63.25 -8.87 -19.96
C LYS A 2 -62.17 -9.07 -18.89
N THR A 3 -61.39 -10.12 -19.03
CA THR A 3 -60.29 -10.47 -18.13
C THR A 3 -59.02 -9.79 -18.66
N THR A 4 -58.56 -8.76 -17.96
CA THR A 4 -57.30 -8.06 -18.28
C THR A 4 -56.16 -8.79 -17.60
N VAL A 5 -55.28 -9.42 -18.40
CA VAL A 5 -54.05 -10.06 -17.92
C VAL A 5 -52.95 -9.00 -17.86
N MET A 6 -52.47 -8.68 -16.66
CA MET A 6 -51.39 -7.74 -16.41
C MET A 6 -50.06 -8.50 -16.37
N ILE A 7 -49.29 -8.42 -17.46
CA ILE A 7 -47.96 -9.04 -17.57
C ILE A 7 -46.94 -8.11 -16.91
N MET A 8 -46.38 -8.55 -15.78
CA MET A 8 -45.34 -7.84 -15.04
C MET A 8 -43.98 -8.16 -15.66
N PHE A 9 -43.43 -7.22 -16.42
CA PHE A 9 -42.11 -7.34 -17.05
C PHE A 9 -41.03 -7.01 -16.01
N ALA A 10 -40.37 -8.04 -15.47
CA ALA A 10 -39.24 -7.87 -14.55
C ALA A 10 -37.99 -7.47 -15.34
N ILE A 11 -37.68 -6.17 -15.36
CA ILE A 11 -36.44 -5.64 -15.93
C ILE A 11 -35.30 -5.97 -14.95
N PHE A 12 -34.56 -7.04 -15.23
CA PHE A 12 -33.26 -7.30 -14.61
C PHE A 12 -32.27 -6.27 -15.14
N VAL A 13 -32.09 -5.17 -14.40
CA VAL A 13 -30.93 -4.29 -14.57
C VAL A 13 -29.72 -5.05 -14.05
N GLY A 14 -29.07 -5.78 -14.95
CA GLY A 14 -27.77 -6.36 -14.67
C GLY A 14 -26.81 -5.22 -14.40
N ASN A 15 -26.36 -5.08 -13.15
CA ASN A 15 -25.18 -4.28 -12.85
C ASN A 15 -24.00 -4.98 -13.54
N PHE A 16 -23.73 -4.63 -14.79
CA PHE A 16 -22.41 -4.81 -15.36
C PHE A 16 -21.52 -3.89 -14.52
N ALA A 17 -20.93 -4.44 -13.48
CA ALA A 17 -19.71 -3.88 -12.94
C ALA A 17 -18.71 -3.96 -14.09
N GLU A 18 -18.66 -2.90 -14.90
CA GLU A 18 -17.46 -2.60 -15.65
C GLU A 18 -16.37 -2.52 -14.59
N ALA A 19 -15.61 -3.60 -14.45
CA ALA A 19 -14.27 -3.54 -13.94
C ALA A 19 -13.53 -2.64 -14.93
N GLY A 20 -13.67 -1.32 -14.72
CA GLY A 20 -13.08 -0.30 -15.57
C GLY A 20 -11.64 -0.72 -15.78
N ALA A 21 -11.27 -0.90 -17.05
CA ALA A 21 -9.95 -1.31 -17.44
C ALA A 21 -8.96 -0.55 -16.57
N ILE A 22 -8.14 -1.28 -15.81
CA ILE A 22 -7.25 -0.75 -14.77
C ILE A 22 -6.57 0.48 -15.37
N SER A 23 -7.01 1.69 -14.98
CA SER A 23 -6.58 2.93 -15.63
C SER A 23 -5.08 3.05 -15.39
N GLY A 24 -4.32 2.74 -16.44
CA GLY A 24 -3.00 2.13 -16.31
C GLY A 24 -2.02 3.09 -15.67
N GLY A 25 -1.62 2.85 -14.43
CA GLY A 25 -0.48 3.58 -13.88
C GLY A 25 0.80 3.11 -14.56
N GLY A 26 1.65 4.05 -14.91
CA GLY A 26 2.89 3.79 -15.61
C GLY A 26 3.94 4.83 -15.26
N GLY A 27 5.19 4.41 -15.25
CA GLY A 27 6.31 5.27 -14.88
C GLY A 27 6.46 6.49 -15.78
N LYS A 28 6.77 7.63 -15.16
CA LYS A 28 7.20 8.87 -15.84
C LYS A 28 8.70 9.05 -15.70
N ALA A 29 9.27 9.83 -16.61
CA ALA A 29 10.65 10.29 -16.54
C ALA A 29 10.71 11.82 -16.57
N VAL A 30 11.68 12.38 -15.86
CA VAL A 30 12.14 13.75 -16.07
C VAL A 30 13.08 13.74 -17.27
N VAL A 31 12.63 14.35 -18.35
CA VAL A 31 13.34 14.40 -19.64
C VAL A 31 13.75 15.83 -19.93
N CYS A 32 15.04 16.04 -20.18
CA CYS A 32 15.58 17.32 -20.64
C CYS A 32 16.05 17.14 -22.08
N ARG A 33 15.60 18.02 -22.97
CA ARG A 33 15.96 18.01 -24.39
C ARG A 33 16.79 19.25 -24.72
N ASN A 34 17.74 19.10 -25.64
CA ASN A 34 18.49 20.24 -26.18
C ASN A 34 17.64 21.05 -27.18
N ALA A 35 18.20 22.11 -27.77
CA ALA A 35 17.50 22.96 -28.73
C ALA A 35 17.04 22.21 -30.00
N ASP A 36 17.69 21.08 -30.34
CA ASP A 36 17.36 20.22 -31.47
C ASP A 36 16.30 19.16 -31.12
N GLY A 37 15.80 19.16 -29.88
CA GLY A 37 14.81 18.18 -29.39
C GLY A 37 15.39 16.83 -28.95
N ILE A 38 16.71 16.65 -29.00
CA ILE A 38 17.39 15.42 -28.59
C ILE A 38 17.46 15.34 -27.07
N ILE A 39 17.13 14.18 -26.49
CA ILE A 39 17.26 13.95 -25.04
C ILE A 39 18.72 14.13 -24.62
N SER A 40 19.00 15.18 -23.84
CA SER A 40 20.30 15.44 -23.24
C SER A 40 20.48 14.70 -21.92
N SER A 41 19.38 14.44 -21.22
CA SER A 41 19.36 13.63 -19.99
C SER A 41 17.95 13.11 -19.70
N ALA A 42 17.86 11.91 -19.14
CA ALA A 42 16.63 11.35 -18.62
C ALA A 42 16.85 10.72 -17.24
N ARG A 43 15.86 10.87 -16.35
CA ARG A 43 15.81 10.21 -15.04
C ARG A 43 14.40 9.71 -14.79
N THR A 44 14.25 8.56 -14.15
CA THR A 44 12.93 8.17 -13.63
C THR A 44 12.44 9.21 -12.65
N LEU A 45 11.13 9.46 -12.67
CA LEU A 45 10.52 10.41 -11.74
C LEU A 45 10.74 9.95 -10.29
N ASP A 46 10.79 8.64 -10.05
CA ASP A 46 11.09 8.02 -8.76
C ASP A 46 12.39 8.53 -8.13
N LEU A 47 13.51 8.33 -8.81
CA LEU A 47 14.83 8.66 -8.26
C LEU A 47 15.04 10.18 -8.21
N TYR A 48 14.46 10.92 -9.16
CA TYR A 48 14.48 12.37 -9.15
C TYR A 48 13.72 12.95 -7.96
N GLU A 49 12.47 12.53 -7.72
CA GLU A 49 11.67 12.98 -6.56
C GLU A 49 12.32 12.54 -5.24
N GLY A 50 12.90 11.33 -5.20
CA GLY A 50 13.75 10.84 -4.12
C GLY A 50 14.79 11.87 -3.66
N GLU A 51 15.56 12.38 -4.61
CA GLU A 51 16.62 13.34 -4.36
C GLU A 51 16.08 14.72 -3.97
N VAL A 52 15.12 15.24 -4.73
CA VAL A 52 14.65 16.63 -4.58
C VAL A 52 13.73 16.81 -3.38
N LEU A 53 12.81 15.87 -3.14
CA LEU A 53 11.79 15.99 -2.09
C LEU A 53 12.23 15.39 -0.77
N TYR A 54 13.04 14.33 -0.80
CA TYR A 54 13.36 13.53 0.38
C TYR A 54 14.86 13.51 0.73
N ASN A 55 15.70 14.25 -0.03
CA ASN A 55 17.15 14.29 0.16
C ASN A 55 17.79 12.88 0.13
N LEU A 56 17.19 11.95 -0.61
CA LEU A 56 17.73 10.62 -0.83
C LEU A 56 18.86 10.70 -1.86
N LYS A 57 19.89 9.90 -1.67
CA LYS A 57 21.04 9.86 -2.59
C LYS A 57 20.99 8.59 -3.40
N THR A 58 20.99 8.68 -4.72
CA THR A 58 21.26 7.52 -5.57
C THR A 58 22.78 7.32 -5.66
N PRO A 59 23.32 6.11 -5.38
CA PRO A 59 24.74 5.88 -5.50
C PRO A 59 25.17 6.04 -6.97
N PRO A 60 26.45 6.38 -7.22
CA PRO A 60 26.97 6.42 -8.58
C PRO A 60 26.69 5.12 -9.33
N ASP A 61 26.48 5.25 -10.64
CA ASP A 61 26.15 4.11 -11.49
C ASP A 61 27.31 3.10 -11.48
N VAL A 62 27.11 1.97 -10.80
CA VAL A 62 28.06 0.85 -10.83
C VAL A 62 27.85 0.04 -12.10
N LYS A 63 28.93 -0.55 -12.63
CA LYS A 63 28.92 -1.44 -13.80
C LYS A 63 28.26 -2.80 -13.47
N LEU A 64 26.95 -2.76 -13.22
CA LEU A 64 26.06 -3.90 -13.10
C LEU A 64 25.01 -3.80 -14.21
N THR A 65 24.56 -4.94 -14.69
CA THR A 65 23.42 -5.04 -15.60
C THR A 65 22.12 -4.63 -14.88
N VAL A 66 21.09 -4.29 -15.65
CA VAL A 66 19.77 -3.96 -15.09
C VAL A 66 19.21 -5.09 -14.21
N PRO A 67 19.24 -6.38 -14.62
CA PRO A 67 18.80 -7.48 -13.75
C PRO A 67 19.57 -7.59 -12.44
N GLU A 68 20.89 -7.39 -12.45
CA GLU A 68 21.71 -7.42 -11.23
C GLU A 68 21.36 -6.26 -10.28
N LYS A 69 21.05 -5.08 -10.81
CA LYS A 69 20.59 -3.94 -10.02
C LYS A 69 19.21 -4.19 -9.40
N ILE A 70 18.30 -4.79 -10.17
CA ILE A 70 17.00 -5.24 -9.65
C ILE A 70 17.20 -6.23 -8.50
N GLN A 71 18.06 -7.26 -8.66
CA GLN A 71 18.31 -8.23 -7.59
C GLN A 71 18.92 -7.58 -6.35
N ARG A 72 19.88 -6.66 -6.53
CA ARG A 72 20.49 -5.92 -5.42
C ARG A 72 19.46 -5.11 -4.64
N ALA A 73 18.56 -4.41 -5.32
CA ALA A 73 17.49 -3.65 -4.67
C ALA A 73 16.45 -4.57 -3.99
N LEU A 74 16.06 -5.67 -4.63
CA LEU A 74 15.17 -6.68 -4.02
C LEU A 74 15.77 -7.28 -2.74
N ALA A 75 17.08 -7.48 -2.67
CA ALA A 75 17.76 -8.00 -1.49
C ALA A 75 17.63 -7.08 -0.26
N ILE A 76 17.38 -5.79 -0.47
CA ILE A 76 17.15 -4.80 0.60
C ILE A 76 15.73 -4.96 1.19
N ILE A 77 14.75 -5.36 0.38
CA ILE A 77 13.36 -5.57 0.82
C ILE A 77 13.33 -6.74 1.83
N PRO A 78 12.71 -6.59 3.01
CA PRO A 78 12.55 -7.69 3.95
C PRO A 78 11.84 -8.92 3.36
N ASN A 79 12.17 -10.11 3.86
CA ASN A 79 11.72 -11.38 3.28
C ASN A 79 10.19 -11.50 3.19
N ASN A 80 9.46 -10.97 4.18
CA ASN A 80 8.00 -11.00 4.22
C ASN A 80 7.33 -10.23 3.06
N SER A 81 8.04 -9.28 2.46
CA SER A 81 7.54 -8.38 1.41
C SER A 81 8.21 -8.61 0.06
N ARG A 82 9.42 -9.17 0.07
CA ARG A 82 10.24 -9.38 -1.13
C ARG A 82 9.58 -10.30 -2.14
N GLY A 83 8.92 -11.38 -1.71
CA GLY A 83 8.39 -12.41 -2.62
C GLY A 83 7.41 -11.87 -3.66
N THR A 84 6.45 -11.04 -3.23
CA THR A 84 5.46 -10.42 -4.10
C THR A 84 6.10 -9.44 -5.09
N VAL A 85 6.97 -8.54 -4.60
CA VAL A 85 7.66 -7.56 -5.46
C VAL A 85 8.58 -8.28 -6.46
N GLN A 86 9.30 -9.31 -6.04
CA GLN A 86 10.17 -10.11 -6.92
C GLN A 86 9.38 -10.85 -8.00
N TYR A 87 8.21 -11.39 -7.67
CA TYR A 87 7.32 -11.98 -8.65
C TYR A 87 6.92 -10.97 -9.72
N TYR A 88 6.45 -9.79 -9.34
CA TYR A 88 6.05 -8.75 -10.29
C TYR A 88 7.22 -8.16 -11.07
N ALA A 89 8.40 -8.00 -10.46
CA ALA A 89 9.59 -7.54 -11.17
C ALA A 89 9.95 -8.50 -12.31
N ARG A 90 9.79 -9.82 -12.10
CA ARG A 90 9.95 -10.81 -13.16
C ARG A 90 8.90 -10.66 -14.26
N GLN A 91 7.63 -10.49 -13.89
CA GLN A 91 6.54 -10.30 -14.87
C GLN A 91 6.76 -9.05 -15.73
N VAL A 92 7.07 -7.91 -15.10
CA VAL A 92 7.36 -6.65 -15.80
C VAL A 92 8.53 -6.85 -16.75
N TRP A 93 9.64 -7.43 -16.28
CA TRP A 93 10.82 -7.65 -17.11
C TRP A 93 10.56 -8.55 -18.33
N THR A 94 9.79 -9.63 -18.16
CA THR A 94 9.47 -10.57 -19.25
C THR A 94 8.47 -9.98 -20.25
N ASN A 95 7.52 -9.20 -19.76
CA ASN A 95 6.39 -8.73 -20.57
C ASN A 95 6.56 -7.29 -21.07
N MET A 96 7.60 -6.56 -20.67
CA MET A 96 7.85 -5.23 -21.23
C MET A 96 8.21 -5.31 -22.72
N ARG A 97 7.79 -4.29 -23.47
CA ARG A 97 8.12 -4.10 -24.88
C ARG A 97 8.57 -2.68 -25.09
N ILE A 98 9.83 -2.54 -25.49
CA ILE A 98 10.41 -1.26 -25.88
C ILE A 98 9.90 -0.93 -27.28
N VAL A 99 9.34 0.27 -27.44
CA VAL A 99 8.76 0.75 -28.69
C VAL A 99 9.44 2.06 -29.09
N ASP A 100 9.97 2.09 -30.31
CA ASP A 100 10.67 3.25 -30.85
C ASP A 100 9.74 4.16 -31.64
N ASN A 101 10.07 5.45 -31.73
CA ASN A 101 9.34 6.46 -32.52
C ASN A 101 7.84 6.57 -32.16
N VAL A 102 7.51 6.41 -30.88
CA VAL A 102 6.15 6.59 -30.37
C VAL A 102 6.11 7.57 -29.21
N VAL A 103 4.96 8.21 -29.03
CA VAL A 103 4.63 8.97 -27.81
C VAL A 103 3.62 8.14 -27.05
N LEU A 104 3.96 7.76 -25.81
CA LEU A 104 3.02 7.07 -24.93
C LEU A 104 1.98 8.08 -24.42
N GLN A 105 0.71 7.67 -24.39
CA GLN A 105 -0.35 8.52 -23.85
C GLN A 105 -0.08 8.82 -22.37
N PRO A 106 -0.15 10.08 -21.93
CA PRO A 106 0.02 10.43 -20.54
C PRO A 106 -1.02 9.74 -19.66
N VAL A 107 -0.57 9.28 -18.50
CA VAL A 107 -1.46 8.80 -17.44
C VAL A 107 -1.48 9.85 -16.33
N ASP A 108 -2.68 10.19 -15.86
CA ASP A 108 -2.87 11.11 -14.74
C ASP A 108 -2.85 10.37 -13.38
N ASP A 109 -1.74 9.67 -13.11
CA ASP A 109 -1.51 8.90 -11.88
C ASP A 109 -0.35 9.46 -11.04
N ALA A 110 0.26 10.55 -11.52
CA ALA A 110 1.44 11.15 -10.93
C ALA A 110 1.25 12.66 -10.74
N LEU A 111 1.14 13.06 -9.46
CA LEU A 111 1.32 14.44 -9.04
C LEU A 111 2.81 14.81 -9.15
N VAL A 112 3.18 15.51 -10.21
CA VAL A 112 4.54 16.03 -10.41
C VAL A 112 4.68 17.35 -9.64
N VAL A 113 5.54 17.37 -8.60
CA VAL A 113 5.63 18.53 -7.69
C VAL A 113 6.62 19.59 -8.19
N ALA A 114 7.79 19.16 -8.69
CA ALA A 114 8.84 20.06 -9.17
C ALA A 114 9.62 19.40 -10.31
N LEU A 115 10.18 20.19 -11.22
CA LEU A 115 11.05 19.73 -12.32
C LEU A 115 12.21 20.71 -12.51
N PRO A 116 13.37 20.27 -13.03
CA PRO A 116 14.43 21.18 -13.41
C PRO A 116 13.97 22.12 -14.53
N LYS A 117 14.49 23.35 -14.54
CA LYS A 117 14.13 24.34 -15.56
C LYS A 117 14.45 23.80 -16.96
N GLY A 118 13.46 23.82 -17.85
CA GLY A 118 13.59 23.37 -19.24
C GLY A 118 13.41 21.86 -19.45
N CYS A 119 13.08 21.11 -18.40
CA CYS A 119 12.77 19.68 -18.49
C CYS A 119 11.26 19.44 -18.34
N LEU A 120 10.78 18.31 -18.83
CA LEU A 120 9.38 17.90 -18.78
C LEU A 120 9.24 16.54 -18.11
N ALA A 121 8.08 16.29 -17.50
CA ALA A 121 7.70 14.93 -17.09
C ALA A 121 7.03 14.24 -18.29
N GLU A 122 7.70 13.28 -18.90
CA GLU A 122 7.21 12.51 -20.05
C GLU A 122 6.82 11.08 -19.62
N GLN A 123 5.82 10.50 -20.26
CA GLN A 123 5.41 9.11 -20.00
C GLN A 123 6.48 8.15 -20.52
N LEU A 124 7.07 7.36 -19.63
CA LEU A 124 8.14 6.42 -19.93
C LEU A 124 7.61 4.98 -20.09
N ALA A 125 6.66 4.57 -19.25
CA ALA A 125 6.01 3.26 -19.31
C ALA A 125 4.49 3.40 -19.31
N ASN A 126 3.77 2.50 -19.99
CA ASN A 126 2.31 2.46 -19.95
C ASN A 126 1.82 1.01 -20.08
N TYR A 127 0.90 0.58 -19.22
CA TYR A 127 0.26 -0.74 -19.34
C TYR A 127 -0.76 -0.72 -20.48
N TYR A 128 -0.50 -1.51 -21.52
CA TYR A 128 -1.48 -1.73 -22.58
C TYR A 128 -2.62 -2.64 -22.10
N ASN A 129 -2.29 -3.60 -21.23
CA ASN A 129 -3.21 -4.47 -20.48
C ASN A 129 -2.52 -4.94 -19.20
N ASP A 130 -3.15 -5.79 -18.40
CA ASP A 130 -2.62 -6.26 -17.09
C ASP A 130 -1.24 -6.94 -17.13
N THR A 131 -0.76 -7.33 -18.32
CA THR A 131 0.49 -8.08 -18.50
C THR A 131 1.54 -7.31 -19.27
N LEU A 132 1.15 -6.60 -20.34
CA LEU A 132 2.06 -5.95 -21.29
C LEU A 132 2.32 -4.50 -20.89
N VAL A 133 3.59 -4.18 -20.63
CA VAL A 133 4.08 -2.82 -20.39
C VAL A 133 4.80 -2.30 -21.63
N LEU A 134 4.31 -1.22 -22.22
CA LEU A 134 4.99 -0.52 -23.30
C LEU A 134 5.97 0.49 -22.72
N ILE A 135 7.21 0.50 -23.21
CA ILE A 135 8.28 1.39 -22.77
C ILE A 135 8.71 2.29 -23.93
N ASN A 136 8.77 3.60 -23.71
CA ASN A 136 9.29 4.53 -24.70
C ASN A 136 10.79 4.27 -24.92
N GLY A 137 11.17 3.84 -26.13
CA GLY A 137 12.55 3.46 -26.46
C GLY A 137 13.54 4.62 -26.45
N GLU A 138 13.13 5.80 -26.90
CA GLU A 138 14.00 6.99 -26.88
C GLU A 138 14.40 7.35 -25.45
N ILE A 139 13.43 7.44 -24.54
CA ILE A 139 13.68 7.74 -23.13
C ILE A 139 14.46 6.59 -22.48
N TRP A 140 14.03 5.33 -22.68
CA TRP A 140 14.69 4.15 -22.09
C TRP A 140 16.18 4.06 -22.42
N ASN A 141 16.55 4.35 -23.66
CA ASN A 141 17.94 4.33 -24.11
C ASN A 141 18.77 5.50 -23.53
N ALA A 142 18.11 6.59 -23.13
CA ALA A 142 18.76 7.72 -22.45
C ALA A 142 18.89 7.52 -20.92
N LEU A 143 18.21 6.52 -20.34
CA LEU A 143 18.32 6.19 -18.93
C LEU A 143 19.63 5.44 -18.62
N SER A 144 20.19 5.68 -17.43
CA SER A 144 21.24 4.80 -16.89
C SER A 144 20.66 3.42 -16.54
N SER A 145 21.52 2.42 -16.39
CA SER A 145 21.07 1.08 -15.97
C SER A 145 20.46 1.06 -14.57
N THR A 146 20.81 2.02 -13.69
CA THR A 146 20.14 2.21 -12.39
C THR A 146 18.72 2.74 -12.57
N GLU A 147 18.53 3.73 -13.43
CA GLU A 147 17.22 4.31 -13.73
C GLU A 147 16.30 3.27 -14.41
N GLN A 148 16.84 2.46 -15.33
CA GLN A 148 16.12 1.33 -15.94
C GLN A 148 15.67 0.30 -14.89
N ALA A 149 16.53 -0.03 -13.92
CA ALA A 149 16.18 -0.93 -12.82
C ALA A 149 15.12 -0.31 -11.89
N ALA A 150 15.18 0.99 -11.64
CA ALA A 150 14.20 1.73 -10.85
C ALA A 150 12.81 1.70 -11.51
N LEU A 151 12.72 1.88 -12.84
CA LEU A 151 11.46 1.75 -13.56
C LEU A 151 10.83 0.36 -13.39
N VAL A 152 11.62 -0.71 -13.55
CA VAL A 152 11.09 -2.08 -13.41
C VAL A 152 10.58 -2.32 -11.99
N LEU A 153 11.29 -1.79 -10.99
CA LEU A 153 10.86 -1.89 -9.60
C LEU A 153 9.66 -1.00 -9.28
N HIS A 154 9.51 0.15 -9.93
CA HIS A 154 8.31 0.98 -9.84
C HIS A 154 7.09 0.17 -10.23
N GLU A 155 7.10 -0.41 -11.43
CA GLU A 155 5.96 -1.20 -11.90
C GLU A 155 5.71 -2.42 -11.02
N ALA A 156 6.78 -3.04 -10.50
CA ALA A 156 6.67 -4.19 -9.62
C ALA A 156 6.05 -3.88 -8.26
N VAL A 157 6.53 -2.80 -7.61
CA VAL A 157 6.01 -2.33 -6.33
C VAL A 157 4.58 -1.85 -6.53
N TYR A 158 4.30 -1.08 -7.58
CA TYR A 158 2.96 -0.56 -7.83
C TYR A 158 1.95 -1.67 -8.15
N ALA A 159 2.34 -2.68 -8.94
CA ALA A 159 1.51 -3.86 -9.15
C ALA A 159 1.20 -4.60 -7.82
N SER A 160 2.18 -4.72 -6.92
CA SER A 160 1.96 -5.31 -5.59
C SER A 160 1.01 -4.48 -4.72
N GLU A 161 1.03 -3.15 -4.84
CA GLU A 161 0.14 -2.25 -4.10
C GLU A 161 -1.29 -2.26 -4.69
N ARG A 162 -1.43 -2.38 -6.01
CA ARG A 162 -2.74 -2.49 -6.68
C ARG A 162 -3.49 -3.76 -6.30
N LEU A 163 -2.79 -4.88 -6.03
CA LEU A 163 -3.42 -6.08 -5.47
C LEU A 163 -4.20 -5.81 -4.19
N LEU A 164 -3.71 -4.85 -3.41
CA LEU A 164 -4.32 -4.47 -2.15
C LEU A 164 -5.33 -3.34 -2.36
N GLY A 165 -5.25 -2.61 -3.48
CA GLY A 165 -6.22 -1.65 -3.98
C GLY A 165 -5.74 -0.20 -4.00
N SER A 166 -4.42 0.03 -4.09
CA SER A 166 -3.86 1.35 -4.40
C SER A 166 -4.34 1.85 -5.77
N THR A 167 -4.56 3.16 -5.88
CA THR A 167 -5.05 3.83 -7.10
C THR A 167 -4.03 4.79 -7.73
N ASN A 168 -2.89 5.02 -7.08
CA ASN A 168 -1.83 5.90 -7.59
C ASN A 168 -0.44 5.39 -7.20
N SER A 169 0.59 5.87 -7.89
CA SER A 169 1.97 5.39 -7.74
C SER A 169 2.82 6.21 -6.77
N LEU A 170 2.27 7.21 -6.07
CA LEU A 170 3.03 8.12 -5.19
C LEU A 170 3.90 7.37 -4.18
N ARG A 171 3.34 6.33 -3.55
CA ARG A 171 4.06 5.56 -2.55
C ARG A 171 5.12 4.64 -3.18
N SER A 172 4.76 4.00 -4.29
CA SER A 172 5.71 3.22 -5.09
C SER A 172 6.94 4.03 -5.46
N ARG A 173 6.77 5.31 -5.83
CA ARG A 173 7.90 6.21 -6.12
C ARG A 173 8.84 6.41 -4.95
N HIS A 174 8.28 6.68 -3.77
CA HIS A 174 9.09 6.83 -2.57
C HIS A 174 9.79 5.52 -2.21
N VAL A 175 9.08 4.38 -2.25
CA VAL A 175 9.66 3.06 -1.98
C VAL A 175 10.84 2.79 -2.91
N VAL A 176 10.68 3.00 -4.22
CA VAL A 176 11.76 2.79 -5.19
C VAL A 176 12.94 3.71 -4.91
N ALA A 177 12.72 5.01 -4.72
CA ALA A 177 13.79 5.94 -4.36
C ALA A 177 14.57 5.48 -3.13
N SER A 178 13.85 5.02 -2.10
CA SER A 178 14.41 4.50 -0.87
C SER A 178 15.17 3.18 -1.04
N LEU A 179 14.79 2.31 -1.98
CA LEU A 179 15.51 1.07 -2.30
C LEU A 179 16.86 1.35 -2.96
N PHE A 180 16.94 2.42 -3.78
CA PHE A 180 18.18 2.81 -4.41
C PHE A 180 19.03 3.72 -3.54
N SER A 181 18.56 4.16 -2.37
CA SER A 181 19.32 5.07 -1.52
C SER A 181 20.08 4.35 -0.40
N PRO A 182 21.40 4.56 -0.24
CA PRO A 182 22.19 3.91 0.79
C PRO A 182 21.96 4.49 2.19
N VAL A 183 21.27 5.64 2.29
CA VAL A 183 20.95 6.27 3.58
C VAL A 183 19.67 5.72 4.19
N THR A 184 18.88 4.94 3.44
CA THR A 184 17.67 4.31 3.95
C THR A 184 18.01 3.00 4.66
N ALA A 185 17.70 2.91 5.95
CA ALA A 185 17.72 1.65 6.67
C ALA A 185 16.38 0.93 6.49
N TRP A 186 16.42 -0.25 5.87
CA TRP A 186 15.26 -1.13 5.74
C TRP A 186 15.31 -2.19 6.83
N THR A 187 14.22 -2.33 7.57
CA THR A 187 14.08 -3.36 8.59
C THR A 187 12.81 -4.15 8.31
N ASP A 188 12.85 -5.45 8.59
CA ASP A 188 11.62 -6.22 8.66
C ASP A 188 10.74 -5.62 9.75
N ILE A 189 9.44 -5.49 9.48
CA ILE A 189 8.50 -4.97 10.47
C ILE A 189 8.42 -5.84 11.72
N ASP A 190 8.70 -7.14 11.57
CA ASP A 190 8.76 -8.07 12.69
C ASP A 190 10.12 -8.05 13.39
N ASN A 191 11.10 -7.29 12.90
CA ASN A 191 12.43 -7.19 13.51
C ASN A 191 12.34 -6.58 14.92
N GLY A 192 12.88 -7.29 15.91
CA GLY A 192 12.84 -6.87 17.32
C GLY A 192 11.48 -7.03 18.00
N LEU A 193 10.46 -7.54 17.31
CA LEU A 193 9.16 -7.78 17.95
C LEU A 193 9.16 -9.10 18.76
N PRO A 194 8.55 -9.14 19.95
CA PRO A 194 8.41 -10.37 20.73
C PRO A 194 7.68 -11.48 19.97
N LYS A 195 8.03 -12.73 20.27
CA LYS A 195 7.39 -13.91 19.65
C LYS A 195 5.93 -14.09 20.12
N ASP A 196 5.63 -13.68 21.35
CA ASP A 196 4.34 -13.81 22.03
C ASP A 196 3.40 -12.60 21.83
N ARG A 197 3.73 -11.73 20.85
CA ARG A 197 2.90 -10.58 20.49
C ARG A 197 1.51 -11.00 19.99
N ILE A 198 0.54 -10.10 20.16
CA ILE A 198 -0.80 -10.28 19.59
C ILE A 198 -0.74 -9.85 18.13
N ARG A 199 -1.28 -10.65 17.22
CA ARG A 199 -1.48 -10.25 15.83
C ARG A 199 -2.96 -10.02 15.59
N CYS A 200 -3.30 -8.84 15.12
CA CYS A 200 -4.66 -8.49 14.70
C CYS A 200 -4.72 -8.43 13.19
N VAL A 201 -5.74 -9.06 12.62
CA VAL A 201 -5.99 -9.10 11.17
C VAL A 201 -7.44 -8.70 10.92
N GLY A 202 -7.62 -7.76 10.00
CA GLY A 202 -8.90 -7.36 9.43
C GLY A 202 -8.75 -7.10 7.94
N GLU A 203 -9.85 -6.82 7.27
CA GLU A 203 -9.84 -6.45 5.85
C GLU A 203 -9.00 -5.17 5.64
N GLY A 204 -7.88 -5.28 4.92
CA GLY A 204 -7.00 -4.13 4.70
C GLY A 204 -6.26 -3.65 5.94
N VAL A 205 -6.20 -4.41 7.04
CA VAL A 205 -5.36 -4.00 8.18
C VAL A 205 -4.76 -5.20 8.88
N MET A 206 -3.48 -5.10 9.19
CA MET A 206 -2.75 -6.13 9.90
C MET A 206 -1.73 -5.45 10.80
N PHE A 207 -1.74 -5.76 12.08
CA PHE A 207 -0.75 -5.23 13.01
C PHE A 207 -0.41 -6.20 14.13
N SER A 208 0.75 -5.95 14.73
CA SER A 208 1.17 -6.57 15.98
C SER A 208 0.92 -5.62 17.15
N ALA A 209 0.32 -6.08 18.24
CA ALA A 209 0.09 -5.32 19.47
C ALA A 209 0.94 -5.88 20.61
N ILE A 210 1.73 -5.01 21.24
CA ILE A 210 2.66 -5.36 22.31
C ILE A 210 2.43 -4.41 23.50
N PRO A 211 2.05 -4.91 24.68
CA PRO A 211 1.95 -4.08 25.86
C PRO A 211 3.36 -3.76 26.38
N ASP A 212 3.59 -2.53 26.82
CA ASP A 212 4.77 -2.19 27.62
C ASP A 212 4.50 -2.37 29.13
N ALA A 213 5.51 -2.10 29.96
CA ALA A 213 5.46 -2.30 31.40
C ALA A 213 4.40 -1.42 32.11
N ASP A 214 4.02 -0.30 31.48
CA ASP A 214 3.04 0.65 32.01
C ASP A 214 1.61 0.34 31.52
N GLY A 215 1.42 -0.77 30.79
CA GLY A 215 0.15 -1.14 30.18
C GLY A 215 -0.21 -0.32 28.93
N VAL A 216 0.75 0.43 28.36
CA VAL A 216 0.56 1.15 27.09
C VAL A 216 0.81 0.19 25.94
N TRP A 217 -0.09 0.20 24.95
CA TRP A 217 -0.01 -0.67 23.78
C TRP A 217 0.81 -0.03 22.67
N ASN A 218 1.83 -0.75 22.18
CA ASN A 218 2.57 -0.39 20.98
C ASN A 218 2.04 -1.23 19.81
N LEU A 219 1.48 -0.56 18.80
CA LEU A 219 0.91 -1.22 17.62
C LEU A 219 1.83 -1.03 16.42
N TYR A 220 2.19 -2.11 15.73
CA TYR A 220 3.09 -2.12 14.56
C TYR A 220 2.36 -2.68 13.34
N PHE A 221 2.21 -1.90 12.26
CA PHE A 221 1.29 -2.22 11.16
C PHE A 221 1.98 -2.82 9.94
N ASN A 222 1.64 -4.06 9.56
CA ASN A 222 2.14 -4.77 8.39
C ASN A 222 1.31 -4.49 7.13
N LEU A 223 0.02 -4.20 7.33
CA LEU A 223 -0.94 -3.81 6.29
C LEU A 223 -1.76 -2.67 6.87
N LEU A 224 -1.88 -1.57 6.12
CA LEU A 224 -2.73 -0.47 6.51
C LEU A 224 -3.48 0.05 5.30
N GLY A 225 -4.78 -0.14 5.35
CA GLY A 225 -5.65 -0.10 4.20
C GLY A 225 -5.27 -1.06 3.10
N ARG A 226 -5.55 -0.59 1.89
CA ARG A 226 -5.39 -1.30 0.64
C ARG A 226 -3.94 -1.27 0.14
N GLY A 227 -2.96 -1.32 1.06
CA GLY A 227 -1.54 -1.25 0.74
C GLY A 227 -0.68 -1.93 1.80
N GLN A 228 0.37 -2.61 1.33
CA GLN A 228 1.40 -3.23 2.18
C GLN A 228 2.05 -2.16 3.06
N VAL A 229 2.80 -2.48 4.11
CA VAL A 229 3.58 -1.45 4.80
C VAL A 229 5.06 -1.73 4.55
N PHE A 230 5.73 -0.80 3.87
CA PHE A 230 7.15 -0.91 3.50
C PHE A 230 8.09 -0.24 4.52
N SER A 231 7.53 0.60 5.40
CA SER A 231 8.22 1.27 6.51
C SER A 231 7.59 0.88 7.83
N GLN A 232 8.35 0.67 8.91
CA GLN A 232 7.72 0.42 10.22
C GLN A 232 6.79 1.58 10.59
N LYS A 233 5.47 1.32 10.64
CA LYS A 233 4.46 2.25 11.12
C LYS A 233 4.00 1.83 12.51
N PHE A 234 4.02 2.77 13.46
CA PHE A 234 3.56 2.47 14.81
C PHE A 234 2.82 3.61 15.51
N ILE A 235 2.00 3.23 16.49
CA ILE A 235 1.32 4.14 17.43
C ILE A 235 1.42 3.58 18.86
N ARG A 236 1.52 4.49 19.83
CA ARG A 236 1.35 4.18 21.26
C ARG A 236 -0.08 4.50 21.69
N VAL A 237 -0.76 3.54 22.30
CA VAL A 237 -2.14 3.65 22.77
C VAL A 237 -2.15 3.57 24.29
N SER A 238 -2.34 4.72 24.93
CA SER A 238 -2.38 4.89 26.39
C SER A 238 -3.81 5.07 26.89
N ASN A 239 -4.75 4.25 26.41
CA ASN A 239 -6.13 4.25 26.89
C ASN A 239 -6.38 2.97 27.70
N PRO A 240 -6.61 3.04 29.03
CA PRO A 240 -6.76 1.86 29.89
C PRO A 240 -8.00 1.02 29.55
N GLU A 241 -8.98 1.58 28.83
CA GLU A 241 -10.17 0.85 28.39
C GLU A 241 -9.91 0.03 27.10
N ILE A 242 -8.77 0.24 26.44
CA ILE A 242 -8.36 -0.48 25.24
C ILE A 242 -7.28 -1.48 25.62
N ASP A 243 -7.69 -2.73 25.78
CA ASP A 243 -6.81 -3.86 26.08
C ASP A 243 -6.93 -4.92 24.97
N PHE A 244 -5.94 -4.95 24.08
CA PHE A 244 -5.91 -5.91 22.98
C PHE A 244 -5.73 -7.36 23.46
N ALA A 245 -5.28 -7.61 24.69
CA ALA A 245 -5.26 -8.95 25.26
C ALA A 245 -6.68 -9.52 25.42
N GLU A 246 -7.68 -8.66 25.66
CA GLU A 246 -9.09 -9.07 25.65
C GLU A 246 -9.56 -9.54 24.27
N ALA A 247 -8.80 -9.36 23.19
CA ALA A 247 -9.19 -9.89 21.89
C ALA A 247 -8.66 -11.31 21.64
N LYS A 248 -7.70 -11.81 22.45
CA LYS A 248 -6.89 -13.01 22.17
C LYS A 248 -7.66 -14.31 21.92
N LYS A 249 -8.95 -14.41 22.26
CA LYS A 249 -9.75 -15.65 22.12
C LYS A 249 -11.26 -15.42 21.95
N GLN A 250 -11.70 -14.27 21.42
CA GLN A 250 -13.09 -13.82 21.57
C GLN A 250 -13.58 -14.14 23.00
N PRO A 251 -12.92 -13.64 24.07
CA PRO A 251 -13.31 -14.04 25.41
C PRO A 251 -14.77 -13.66 25.58
N ILE A 252 -15.59 -14.69 25.58
CA ILE A 252 -17.00 -14.63 25.85
C ILE A 252 -17.04 -14.41 27.36
N LEU A 253 -17.06 -13.15 27.77
CA LEU A 253 -17.04 -12.79 29.17
C LEU A 253 -18.45 -12.91 29.72
N LYS A 254 -18.55 -13.54 30.90
CA LYS A 254 -19.75 -13.50 31.73
C LYS A 254 -19.61 -12.40 32.78
N GLY A 255 -20.54 -11.46 32.84
CA GLY A 255 -20.47 -10.35 33.79
C GLY A 255 -21.53 -9.28 33.58
N GLU A 256 -21.28 -8.09 34.13
CA GLU A 256 -22.12 -6.90 33.93
C GLU A 256 -22.29 -6.62 32.44
N ASP A 257 -23.50 -6.23 32.03
CA ASP A 257 -23.81 -5.96 30.63
C ASP A 257 -23.10 -4.68 30.17
N LYS A 258 -22.04 -4.83 29.39
CA LYS A 258 -21.29 -3.72 28.78
C LYS A 258 -21.73 -3.46 27.34
N ILE A 259 -22.72 -4.17 26.81
CA ILE A 259 -23.07 -4.09 25.39
C ILE A 259 -23.44 -2.67 24.99
N GLY A 260 -22.85 -2.22 23.88
CA GLY A 260 -23.02 -0.86 23.37
C GLY A 260 -22.09 0.17 24.02
N LEU A 261 -21.39 -0.16 25.11
CA LEU A 261 -20.31 0.70 25.61
C LEU A 261 -19.20 0.79 24.58
N LYS A 262 -18.75 2.03 24.37
CA LYS A 262 -17.75 2.40 23.37
C LYS A 262 -16.59 3.12 24.02
N TYR A 263 -15.38 2.78 23.58
CA TYR A 263 -14.16 3.47 23.97
C TYR A 263 -13.36 3.80 22.72
N GLY A 264 -12.95 5.06 22.59
CA GLY A 264 -12.23 5.57 21.44
C GLY A 264 -10.86 6.13 21.82
N THR A 265 -9.92 6.05 20.89
CA THR A 265 -8.70 6.85 20.94
C THR A 265 -8.24 7.17 19.52
N SER A 266 -7.52 8.27 19.36
CA SER A 266 -6.90 8.63 18.09
C SER A 266 -5.45 9.02 18.28
N GLY A 267 -4.65 8.83 17.25
CA GLY A 267 -3.30 9.38 17.22
C GLY A 267 -2.69 9.36 15.83
N TYR A 268 -1.42 9.72 15.77
CA TYR A 268 -0.63 9.71 14.55
C TYR A 268 0.19 8.43 14.48
N LEU A 269 0.14 7.77 13.32
CA LEU A 269 1.06 6.70 12.99
C LEU A 269 2.39 7.33 12.59
N LYS A 270 3.41 7.07 13.41
CA LYS A 270 4.78 7.46 13.08
C LYS A 270 5.29 6.48 12.03
N SER A 271 5.81 7.00 10.93
CA SER A 271 6.55 6.22 9.93
C SER A 271 7.99 6.73 9.86
N THR A 272 8.91 5.85 9.47
CA THR A 272 10.32 6.19 9.25
C THR A 272 10.57 6.94 7.95
N PHE A 273 9.68 6.83 6.96
CA PHE A 273 9.79 7.61 5.71
C PHE A 273 8.45 7.97 5.06
N GLU A 274 7.33 7.32 5.38
CA GLU A 274 6.02 7.77 4.90
C GLU A 274 5.52 8.97 5.74
N ASN A 275 4.59 9.74 5.19
CA ASN A 275 3.91 10.79 5.96
C ASN A 275 3.10 10.19 7.12
N ASN A 276 2.84 11.01 8.15
CA ASN A 276 2.04 10.58 9.30
C ASN A 276 0.58 10.36 8.87
N ASP A 277 0.09 9.15 9.08
CA ASP A 277 -1.34 8.86 8.95
C ASP A 277 -2.02 9.16 10.29
N THR A 278 -3.31 9.50 10.26
CA THR A 278 -4.12 9.54 11.49
C THR A 278 -4.90 8.25 11.61
N ILE A 279 -4.96 7.70 12.81
CA ILE A 279 -5.72 6.49 13.13
C ILE A 279 -6.68 6.78 14.28
N TYR A 280 -7.87 6.21 14.19
CA TYR A 280 -8.90 6.17 15.21
C TYR A 280 -9.22 4.70 15.51
N ILE A 281 -9.17 4.35 16.78
CA ILE A 281 -9.38 3.01 17.30
C ILE A 281 -10.62 3.07 18.18
N GLU A 282 -11.62 2.26 17.88
CA GLU A 282 -12.85 2.14 18.67
C GLU A 282 -13.02 0.70 19.15
N LYS A 283 -13.20 0.52 20.46
CA LYS A 283 -13.64 -0.71 21.10
C LYS A 283 -15.14 -0.61 21.37
N VAL A 284 -15.91 -1.60 20.93
CA VAL A 284 -17.35 -1.72 21.20
C VAL A 284 -17.66 -3.09 21.76
N TRP A 285 -18.34 -3.14 22.90
CA TRP A 285 -18.83 -4.42 23.43
C TRP A 285 -20.08 -4.89 22.69
N GLN A 286 -20.06 -6.14 22.25
CA GLN A 286 -21.16 -6.77 21.51
C GLN A 286 -21.68 -8.00 22.23
N GLY A 287 -22.99 -8.22 22.15
CA GLY A 287 -23.61 -9.45 22.65
C GLY A 287 -23.26 -10.64 21.78
N ILE A 288 -23.01 -11.79 22.40
CA ILE A 288 -22.85 -13.06 21.69
C ILE A 288 -24.21 -13.53 21.21
N LYS A 289 -24.27 -14.02 19.97
CA LYS A 289 -25.46 -14.63 19.38
C LYS A 289 -25.27 -16.13 19.25
N ASP A 290 -26.33 -16.90 19.45
CA ASP A 290 -26.37 -18.33 19.16
C ASP A 290 -26.49 -18.61 17.66
N GLN A 291 -26.64 -19.88 17.29
CA GLN A 291 -26.80 -20.31 15.89
C GLN A 291 -28.09 -19.77 15.24
N ASP A 292 -29.10 -19.43 16.04
CA ASP A 292 -30.37 -18.84 15.59
C ASP A 292 -30.29 -17.30 15.53
N GLY A 293 -29.13 -16.72 15.85
CA GLY A 293 -28.94 -15.27 15.90
C GLY A 293 -29.53 -14.60 17.15
N LYS A 294 -30.03 -15.36 18.12
CA LYS A 294 -30.56 -14.82 19.38
C LYS A 294 -29.40 -14.50 20.33
N ARG A 295 -29.50 -13.37 21.00
CA ARG A 295 -28.51 -12.96 21.99
C ARG A 295 -28.50 -13.94 23.17
N ILE A 296 -27.33 -14.39 23.59
CA ILE A 296 -27.14 -15.20 24.78
C ILE A 296 -26.94 -14.25 25.99
N PRO A 297 -27.87 -14.21 26.98
CA PRO A 297 -27.79 -13.27 28.09
C PRO A 297 -26.53 -13.45 28.93
N GLY A 298 -25.96 -12.34 29.38
CA GLY A 298 -24.75 -12.32 30.21
C GLY A 298 -23.45 -12.56 29.46
N TYR A 299 -23.48 -12.83 28.15
CA TYR A 299 -22.29 -13.09 27.34
C TYR A 299 -22.01 -11.96 26.33
N GLN A 300 -20.76 -11.51 26.33
CA GLN A 300 -20.31 -10.39 25.50
C GLN A 300 -18.86 -10.56 25.05
N THR A 301 -18.48 -9.85 24.00
CA THR A 301 -17.10 -9.81 23.48
C THR A 301 -16.74 -8.40 23.01
N PRO A 302 -15.50 -7.93 23.22
CA PRO A 302 -15.07 -6.65 22.68
C PRO A 302 -14.77 -6.79 21.19
N LYS A 303 -15.31 -5.86 20.41
CA LYS A 303 -15.00 -5.70 18.99
C LYS A 303 -14.16 -4.45 18.81
N TYR A 304 -12.99 -4.61 18.22
CA TYR A 304 -12.13 -3.49 17.85
C TYR A 304 -12.39 -3.10 16.40
N SER A 305 -12.52 -1.81 16.16
CA SER A 305 -12.63 -1.23 14.82
C SER A 305 -11.64 -0.11 14.62
N PHE A 306 -11.10 -0.04 13.41
CA PHE A 306 -10.05 0.89 13.04
C PHE A 306 -10.54 1.73 11.88
N THR A 307 -10.41 3.04 12.03
CA THR A 307 -10.57 4.01 10.95
C THR A 307 -9.25 4.74 10.81
N TRP A 308 -8.73 4.87 9.61
CA TRP A 308 -7.53 5.68 9.38
C TRP A 308 -7.78 6.62 8.21
N LYS A 309 -7.07 7.73 8.26
CA LYS A 309 -6.93 8.62 7.11
C LYS A 309 -5.47 8.63 6.78
N SER A 310 -5.15 8.05 5.63
CA SER A 310 -3.79 8.06 5.16
C SER A 310 -3.49 9.37 4.45
N SER A 311 -2.35 9.97 4.78
CA SER A 311 -1.79 11.06 3.98
C SER A 311 -1.42 10.62 2.56
N THR A 312 -1.25 9.31 2.36
CA THR A 312 -0.84 8.70 1.09
C THR A 312 -2.05 8.21 0.28
N TYR A 313 -3.18 7.90 0.94
CA TYR A 313 -4.42 7.45 0.30
C TYR A 313 -5.59 8.42 0.59
N PRO A 314 -5.60 9.62 -0.01
CA PRO A 314 -6.52 10.70 0.36
C PRO A 314 -8.00 10.40 0.09
N GLU A 315 -8.32 9.44 -0.78
CA GLU A 315 -9.70 9.23 -1.27
C GLU A 315 -10.43 8.01 -0.68
N SER A 316 -9.73 7.11 0.04
CA SER A 316 -10.41 5.99 0.71
C SER A 316 -10.56 6.28 2.19
N ALA A 317 -11.62 7.00 2.56
CA ALA A 317 -12.21 6.79 3.87
C ALA A 317 -12.58 5.30 3.94
N THR A 318 -11.70 4.50 4.54
CA THR A 318 -11.94 3.07 4.58
C THR A 318 -12.97 2.87 5.69
N PRO A 319 -14.09 2.18 5.42
CA PRO A 319 -15.09 1.92 6.46
C PRO A 319 -14.41 1.24 7.64
N ALA A 320 -14.91 1.51 8.85
CA ALA A 320 -14.36 0.97 10.09
C ALA A 320 -14.15 -0.55 9.96
N VAL A 321 -12.91 -0.99 10.00
CA VAL A 321 -12.59 -2.41 9.78
C VAL A 321 -12.72 -3.16 11.08
N SER A 322 -13.56 -4.20 11.09
CA SER A 322 -13.65 -5.15 12.20
C SER A 322 -12.40 -6.01 12.27
N LEU A 323 -11.83 -6.16 13.46
CA LEU A 323 -10.64 -6.98 13.67
C LEU A 323 -10.93 -8.32 14.32
N ASN A 324 -10.17 -9.31 13.90
CA ASN A 324 -9.95 -10.54 14.65
C ASN A 324 -8.50 -10.54 15.15
N CYS A 325 -8.29 -10.59 16.45
CA CYS A 325 -6.95 -10.70 17.03
C CYS A 325 -6.70 -12.10 17.57
N SER A 326 -5.49 -12.60 17.35
CA SER A 326 -5.04 -13.90 17.84
C SER A 326 -3.61 -13.82 18.35
N LEU A 327 -3.24 -14.76 19.21
CA LEU A 327 -1.85 -14.99 19.57
C LEU A 327 -1.12 -15.69 18.42
N VAL A 328 0.09 -15.23 18.09
CA VAL A 328 1.01 -16.02 17.29
C VAL A 328 1.68 -17.02 18.23
N ILE A 329 1.39 -18.31 18.04
CA ILE A 329 2.15 -19.39 18.68
C ILE A 329 3.11 -19.89 17.59
N PRO A 330 4.43 -19.88 17.84
CA PRO A 330 5.44 -20.22 16.83
C PRO A 330 5.31 -21.63 16.28
#